data_AF-A0A8W8MLZ5-F1
#
_entry.id   AF-A0A8W8MLZ5-F1
#
_cell.length_a   1.000
_cell.length_b   1.000
_cell.length_c   1.000
_cell.angle_alpha   90.00
_cell.angle_beta   90.00
_cell.angle_gamma   90.00
#
_symmetry.space_group_name_H-M   'P 1'
#
loop_
_entity.id
_entity.type
_entity.pdbx_description
1 polymer ?
#
loop_
_entity_poly.entity_id
_entity_poly.type
_entity_poly.pdbx_seq_one_letter_code
_entity_poly.pdbx_strand_id
1 'polypeptide(L)'
;MCLIPQHTKQWGNEPDSGDRSVSANIERIRLMRNEYGHSSDTSISDTNFNVKWQNMFDVVQELEIYLGSSTVYQDAVKEIKTCSMDPEQSNKYIKEFFDLNRKMQIISENLDTEYNDEKFNDIKSSVLKRCKVRESTDNFEITDALTEMEGTYTRKWRHQFEFVHDSMYEITAYHFGCQYPELILQYMSSDYIAHNITIISENKTRKLEKIEERHYGQSEENVIDLRLILKDSHYPLLAKRLFKDIENGELYNVFRNEALNHPTVIQSFIGQMTQRSYSELYSVFFTEMTDKFKISRDEKEKSGVDEVYGEKEILHDDILDLANDEEKKKIYNKSKATNEEAL
;
A
#
# COMPACT_ATOMS: atom_id res chain seq x y z
N MET A 1 22.85 19.16 2.63
CA MET A 1 23.81 18.09 2.29
C MET A 1 24.35 17.51 3.58
N CYS A 2 24.34 16.18 3.72
CA CYS A 2 24.91 15.50 4.88
C CYS A 2 26.45 15.52 4.78
N LEU A 3 27.15 15.82 5.88
CA LEU A 3 28.62 16.01 5.92
C LEU A 3 29.41 14.71 6.14
N ILE A 4 28.75 13.55 6.20
CA ILE A 4 29.41 12.27 6.45
C ILE A 4 29.94 11.70 5.13
N PRO A 5 31.26 11.52 4.98
CA PRO A 5 31.84 10.91 3.78
C PRO A 5 31.34 9.47 3.60
N GLN A 6 31.09 9.07 2.35
CA GLN A 6 30.68 7.70 2.06
C GLN A 6 31.82 6.72 2.38
N HIS A 7 31.47 5.51 2.81
CA HIS A 7 32.44 4.42 2.96
C HIS A 7 32.89 3.91 1.59
N THR A 8 33.94 3.09 1.57
CA THR A 8 34.62 2.62 0.33
C THR A 8 33.70 1.95 -0.69
N LYS A 9 32.61 1.33 -0.21
CA LYS A 9 31.62 0.62 -1.01
C LYS A 9 30.39 1.46 -1.38
N GLN A 10 30.32 2.73 -0.98
CA GLN A 10 29.18 3.63 -1.16
C GLN A 10 27.91 3.19 -0.41
N TRP A 11 27.02 4.14 -0.14
CA TRP A 11 25.77 3.88 0.60
C TRP A 11 24.91 2.80 -0.05
N GLY A 12 24.30 1.96 0.77
CA GLY A 12 23.45 0.87 0.32
C GLY A 12 24.14 -0.40 -0.11
N ASN A 13 25.47 -0.43 -0.07
CA ASN A 13 26.24 -1.66 -0.25
C ASN A 13 26.84 -2.10 1.09
N GLU A 14 27.06 -3.41 1.23
CA GLU A 14 27.69 -3.95 2.42
C GLU A 14 29.11 -3.38 2.61
N PRO A 15 29.41 -2.72 3.74
CA PRO A 15 30.73 -2.19 4.00
C PRO A 15 31.76 -3.30 4.21
N ASP A 16 33.03 -3.02 3.87
CA ASP A 16 34.11 -3.97 4.11
C ASP A 16 34.21 -4.30 5.62
N SER A 17 34.45 -5.57 5.96
CA SER A 17 34.42 -6.04 7.36
C SER A 17 35.45 -5.36 8.26
N GLY A 18 36.48 -4.71 7.70
CA GLY A 18 37.49 -3.92 8.41
C GLY A 18 37.20 -2.41 8.47
N ASP A 19 36.24 -1.89 7.71
CA ASP A 19 35.95 -0.45 7.63
C ASP A 19 35.20 0.01 8.89
N ARG A 20 35.82 0.85 9.72
CA ARG A 20 35.24 1.39 10.97
C ARG A 20 34.77 2.83 10.85
N SER A 21 34.55 3.32 9.63
CA SER A 21 34.05 4.67 9.39
C SER A 21 32.61 4.84 9.88
N VAL A 22 32.24 6.09 10.18
CA VAL A 22 30.88 6.45 10.60
C VAL A 22 29.83 6.00 9.57
N SER A 23 30.11 6.18 8.28
CA SER A 23 29.21 5.77 7.21
C SER A 23 29.09 4.25 7.09
N ALA A 24 30.19 3.50 7.25
CA ALA A 24 30.15 2.04 7.28
C ALA A 24 29.30 1.54 8.47
N ASN A 25 29.44 2.15 9.64
CA ASN A 25 28.68 1.77 10.83
C ASN A 25 27.19 2.11 10.73
N ILE A 26 26.83 3.25 10.14
CA ILE A 26 25.43 3.58 9.83
C ILE A 26 24.83 2.53 8.88
N GLU A 27 25.58 2.12 7.86
CA GLU A 27 25.11 1.11 6.90
C GLU A 27 24.97 -0.27 7.57
N ARG A 28 25.86 -0.64 8.51
CA ARG A 28 25.70 -1.86 9.32
C ARG A 28 24.45 -1.86 10.19
N ILE A 29 24.10 -0.73 10.81
CA ILE A 29 22.82 -0.60 11.54
C ILE A 29 21.64 -0.83 10.62
N ARG A 30 21.67 -0.22 9.43
CA ARG A 30 20.62 -0.42 8.42
C ARG A 30 20.50 -1.89 8.02
N LEU A 31 21.61 -2.57 7.74
CA LEU A 31 21.64 -3.99 7.35
C LEU A 31 21.12 -4.89 8.47
N MET A 32 21.56 -4.69 9.71
CA MET A 32 21.04 -5.42 10.87
C MET A 32 19.52 -5.24 11.01
N ARG A 33 19.02 -4.01 10.91
CA ARG A 33 17.57 -3.73 10.95
C ARG A 33 16.81 -4.40 9.81
N ASN A 34 17.38 -4.42 8.60
CA ASN A 34 16.75 -5.08 7.45
C ASN A 34 16.72 -6.60 7.62
N GLU A 35 17.80 -7.19 8.13
CA GLU A 35 17.86 -8.64 8.42
C GLU A 35 16.75 -9.06 9.38
N TYR A 36 16.56 -8.33 10.49
CA TYR A 36 15.49 -8.64 11.44
C TYR A 36 14.09 -8.34 10.89
N GLY A 37 13.93 -7.30 10.07
CA GLY A 37 12.65 -6.95 9.45
C GLY A 37 12.19 -7.94 8.37
N HIS A 38 13.10 -8.74 7.80
CA HIS A 38 12.82 -9.69 6.72
C HIS A 38 13.14 -11.14 7.08
N SER A 39 13.44 -11.43 8.35
CA SER A 39 13.67 -12.81 8.81
C SER A 39 12.39 -13.62 8.69
N SER A 40 12.46 -14.75 7.96
CA SER A 40 11.39 -15.76 7.97
C SER A 40 11.39 -16.59 9.26
N ASP A 41 12.50 -16.55 10.00
CA ASP A 41 12.70 -17.35 11.20
C ASP A 41 12.42 -16.50 12.45
N THR A 42 11.57 -17.02 13.33
CA THR A 42 11.22 -16.40 14.60
C THR A 42 12.12 -16.85 15.76
N SER A 43 13.13 -17.69 15.49
CA SER A 43 14.05 -18.24 16.47
C SER A 43 15.50 -18.06 16.06
N ILE A 44 16.38 -17.78 17.03
CA ILE A 44 17.83 -17.68 16.85
C ILE A 44 18.53 -18.51 17.94
N SER A 45 19.64 -19.15 17.60
CA SER A 45 20.46 -19.84 18.60
C SER A 45 21.19 -18.85 19.50
N ASP A 46 21.47 -19.23 20.75
CA ASP A 46 22.23 -18.39 21.68
C ASP A 46 23.60 -17.97 21.11
N THR A 47 24.24 -18.85 20.35
CA THR A 47 25.50 -18.56 19.67
C THR A 47 25.34 -17.43 18.65
N ASN A 48 24.34 -17.53 17.77
CA ASN A 48 24.08 -16.51 16.76
C ASN A 48 23.60 -15.20 17.39
N PHE A 49 22.77 -15.27 18.43
CA PHE A 49 22.33 -14.11 19.19
C PHE A 49 23.52 -13.36 19.78
N ASN A 50 24.44 -14.05 20.45
CA ASN A 50 25.62 -13.41 21.04
C ASN A 50 26.54 -12.77 20.00
N VAL A 51 26.74 -13.42 18.85
CA VAL A 51 27.55 -12.85 17.75
C VAL A 51 26.90 -11.58 17.20
N LYS A 52 25.60 -11.62 16.89
CA LYS A 52 24.87 -10.46 16.36
C LYS A 52 24.80 -9.33 17.38
N TRP A 53 24.57 -9.66 18.64
CA TRP A 53 24.59 -8.72 19.75
C TRP A 53 25.94 -8.00 19.85
N GLN A 54 27.04 -8.74 19.80
CA GLN A 54 28.38 -8.17 19.90
C GLN A 54 28.66 -7.23 18.73
N ASN A 55 28.29 -7.62 17.50
CA ASN A 55 28.43 -6.77 16.33
C ASN A 55 27.64 -5.45 16.47
N MET A 56 26.41 -5.52 16.98
CA MET A 56 25.61 -4.33 17.24
C MET A 56 26.24 -3.44 18.31
N PHE A 57 26.73 -4.04 19.40
CA PHE A 57 27.40 -3.33 20.48
C PHE A 57 28.65 -2.60 19.98
N ASP A 58 29.50 -3.26 19.21
CA ASP A 58 30.73 -2.69 18.66
C ASP A 58 30.43 -1.49 17.74
N VAL A 59 29.42 -1.62 16.86
CA VAL A 59 28.98 -0.55 15.96
C VAL A 59 28.45 0.66 16.74
N VAL A 60 27.62 0.44 17.76
CA VAL A 60 27.08 1.52 18.61
C VAL A 60 28.20 2.20 19.37
N GLN A 61 29.16 1.44 19.92
CA GLN A 61 30.31 2.00 20.63
C GLN A 61 31.16 2.88 19.71
N GLU A 62 31.46 2.43 18.49
CA GLU A 62 32.26 3.20 17.52
C GLU A 62 31.55 4.49 17.07
N LEU A 63 30.23 4.46 16.86
CA LEU A 63 29.43 5.64 16.55
C LEU A 63 29.34 6.60 17.74
N GLU A 64 29.21 6.07 18.95
CA GLU A 64 29.17 6.89 20.14
C GLU A 64 30.52 7.59 20.40
N ILE A 65 31.64 6.90 20.17
CA ILE A 65 33.00 7.50 20.20
C ILE A 65 33.09 8.68 19.23
N TYR A 66 32.49 8.57 18.04
CA TYR A 66 32.44 9.69 17.09
C TYR A 66 31.63 10.88 17.60
N LEU A 67 30.54 10.64 18.35
CA LEU A 67 29.71 11.69 18.94
C LEU A 67 30.36 12.35 20.16
N GLY A 68 31.27 11.66 20.86
CA GLY A 68 32.02 12.18 22.00
C GLY A 68 32.44 11.09 22.99
N SER A 69 32.79 11.49 24.21
CA SER A 69 33.23 10.56 25.27
C SER A 69 32.08 10.02 26.14
N SER A 70 30.86 9.99 25.58
CA SER A 70 29.66 9.51 26.29
C SER A 70 29.58 7.98 26.27
N THR A 71 28.85 7.38 27.20
CA THR A 71 28.54 5.94 27.22
C THR A 71 27.06 5.63 27.21
N VAL A 72 26.21 6.65 27.03
CA VAL A 72 24.74 6.55 27.10
C VAL A 72 24.19 5.48 26.16
N TYR A 73 24.66 5.43 24.91
CA TYR A 73 24.12 4.50 23.91
C TYR A 73 24.65 3.08 24.10
N GLN A 74 25.95 2.90 24.34
CA GLN A 74 26.49 1.57 24.63
C GLN A 74 25.96 1.00 25.96
N ASP A 75 25.66 1.85 26.96
CA ASP A 75 25.08 1.41 28.22
C ASP A 75 23.59 1.04 28.05
N ALA A 76 22.83 1.81 27.27
CA ALA A 76 21.46 1.43 26.90
C ALA A 76 21.42 0.09 26.14
N VAL A 77 22.38 -0.16 25.26
CA VAL A 77 22.53 -1.46 24.60
C VAL A 77 22.81 -2.54 25.65
N LYS A 78 23.79 -2.40 26.54
CA LYS A 78 24.03 -3.39 27.61
C LYS A 78 22.79 -3.66 28.45
N GLU A 79 22.05 -2.60 28.80
CA GLU A 79 20.82 -2.70 29.58
C GLU A 79 19.78 -3.54 28.84
N ILE A 80 19.56 -3.32 27.55
CA ILE A 80 18.66 -4.12 26.70
C ILE A 80 19.06 -5.61 26.71
N LYS A 81 20.35 -5.96 26.69
CA LYS A 81 20.80 -7.37 26.75
C LYS A 81 20.34 -8.07 28.03
N THR A 82 20.37 -7.33 29.13
CA THR A 82 20.15 -7.83 30.49
C THR A 82 18.77 -7.50 31.01
N CYS A 83 17.98 -6.73 30.26
CA CYS A 83 16.64 -6.32 30.62
C CYS A 83 15.80 -7.59 30.72
N SER A 84 15.48 -7.97 31.96
CA SER A 84 14.54 -9.05 32.21
C SER A 84 13.19 -8.57 31.70
N MET A 85 12.70 -9.14 30.61
CA MET A 85 11.26 -9.12 30.38
C MET A 85 10.62 -9.73 31.62
N ASP A 86 9.81 -8.96 32.32
CA ASP A 86 9.04 -9.45 33.47
C ASP A 86 8.38 -10.79 33.08
N PRO A 87 8.57 -11.89 33.84
CA PRO A 87 8.02 -13.18 33.49
C PRO A 87 6.51 -13.16 33.21
N GLU A 88 5.74 -12.28 33.88
CA GLU A 88 4.32 -12.10 33.58
C GLU A 88 4.10 -11.42 32.22
N GLN A 89 4.85 -10.37 31.92
CA GLN A 89 4.82 -9.69 30.63
C GLN A 89 5.31 -10.58 29.47
N SER A 90 6.34 -11.40 29.69
CA SER A 90 6.84 -12.40 28.74
C SER A 90 5.78 -13.47 28.46
N ASN A 91 5.16 -14.02 29.51
CA ASN A 91 4.07 -14.98 29.36
C ASN A 91 2.85 -14.38 28.66
N LYS A 92 2.56 -13.09 28.90
CA LYS A 92 1.51 -12.36 28.18
C LYS A 92 1.82 -12.28 26.69
N TYR A 93 3.03 -11.84 26.30
CA TYR A 93 3.41 -11.77 24.88
C TYR A 93 3.50 -13.13 24.21
N ILE A 94 4.02 -14.15 24.91
CA ILE A 94 4.04 -15.54 24.43
C ILE A 94 2.62 -16.03 24.18
N LYS A 95 1.70 -15.77 25.11
CA LYS A 95 0.28 -16.15 24.97
C LYS A 95 -0.38 -15.38 23.82
N GLU A 96 -0.17 -14.07 23.73
CA GLU A 96 -0.69 -13.25 22.63
C GLU A 96 -0.14 -13.71 21.27
N PHE A 97 1.13 -14.09 21.21
CA PHE A 97 1.76 -14.65 20.02
C PHE A 97 1.15 -16.01 19.64
N PHE A 98 0.97 -16.91 20.60
CA PHE A 98 0.30 -18.20 20.34
C PHE A 98 -1.16 -18.03 19.94
N ASP A 99 -1.90 -17.12 20.57
CA ASP A 99 -3.29 -16.81 20.22
C ASP A 99 -3.37 -16.17 18.82
N LEU A 100 -2.45 -15.29 18.47
CA LEU A 100 -2.34 -14.71 17.12
C LEU A 100 -2.00 -15.77 16.08
N ASN A 101 -1.03 -16.64 16.38
CA ASN A 101 -0.61 -17.71 15.47
C ASN A 101 -1.74 -18.73 15.26
N ARG A 102 -2.50 -19.04 16.32
CA ARG A 102 -3.71 -19.87 16.24
C ARG A 102 -4.81 -19.21 15.43
N LYS A 103 -5.04 -17.89 15.60
CA LYS A 103 -5.99 -17.14 14.76
C LYS A 103 -5.57 -17.14 13.30
N MET A 104 -4.28 -16.93 13.00
CA MET A 104 -3.74 -17.01 11.64
C MET A 104 -3.89 -18.42 11.05
N GLN A 105 -3.70 -19.46 11.87
CA GLN A 105 -3.86 -20.84 11.43
C GLN A 105 -5.34 -21.17 11.16
N ILE A 106 -6.27 -20.76 12.01
CA ILE A 106 -7.71 -20.90 11.77
C ILE A 106 -8.14 -20.11 10.52
N ILE A 107 -7.65 -18.88 10.34
CA ILE A 107 -7.91 -18.10 9.12
C ILE A 107 -7.36 -18.84 7.89
N SER A 108 -6.15 -19.41 7.96
CA SER A 108 -5.59 -20.23 6.88
C SER A 108 -6.42 -21.47 6.59
N GLU A 109 -6.83 -22.22 7.61
CA GLU A 109 -7.62 -23.45 7.46
C GLU A 109 -9.04 -23.15 6.94
N ASN A 110 -9.62 -22.01 7.31
CA ASN A 110 -10.88 -21.51 6.76
C ASN A 110 -10.73 -21.04 5.31
N LEU A 111 -9.58 -20.44 4.94
CA LEU A 111 -9.25 -20.11 3.55
C LEU A 111 -9.04 -21.37 2.70
N ASP A 112 -8.52 -22.46 3.29
CA ASP A 112 -8.31 -23.74 2.60
C ASP A 112 -9.61 -24.54 2.39
N THR A 113 -10.68 -24.25 3.13
CA THR A 113 -11.96 -25.00 3.06
C THR A 113 -13.08 -24.26 2.33
N GLU A 114 -12.88 -22.99 1.93
CA GLU A 114 -13.90 -22.22 1.21
C GLU A 114 -13.32 -21.32 0.09
N TYR A 115 -12.25 -21.76 -0.61
CA TYR A 115 -11.80 -21.08 -1.84
C TYR A 115 -12.44 -21.71 -3.09
N ASN A 116 -13.77 -21.78 -3.10
CA ASN A 116 -14.55 -21.95 -4.32
C ASN A 116 -15.38 -20.67 -4.51
N ASP A 117 -14.70 -19.53 -4.52
CA ASP A 117 -15.33 -18.25 -4.78
C ASP A 117 -15.74 -18.23 -6.26
N GLU A 118 -17.04 -18.18 -6.53
CA GLU A 118 -17.62 -17.96 -7.85
C GLU A 118 -16.88 -16.84 -8.59
N LYS A 119 -16.49 -15.79 -7.84
CA LYS A 119 -15.66 -14.68 -8.33
C LYS A 119 -14.28 -15.11 -8.83
N PHE A 120 -13.59 -16.00 -8.14
CA PHE A 120 -12.28 -16.49 -8.59
C PHE A 120 -12.41 -17.32 -9.86
N ASN A 121 -13.42 -18.19 -9.93
CA ASN A 121 -13.70 -18.99 -11.11
C ASN A 121 -14.05 -18.10 -12.31
N ASP A 122 -14.83 -17.03 -12.09
CA ASP A 122 -15.15 -16.03 -13.11
C ASP A 122 -13.92 -15.28 -13.61
N ILE A 123 -13.06 -14.82 -12.70
CA ILE A 123 -11.78 -14.17 -13.04
C ILE A 123 -10.93 -15.10 -13.89
N LYS A 124 -10.72 -16.32 -13.38
CA LYS A 124 -9.90 -17.33 -14.03
C LYS A 124 -10.43 -17.64 -15.43
N SER A 125 -11.72 -17.92 -15.58
CA SER A 125 -12.35 -18.19 -16.87
C SER A 125 -12.16 -17.01 -17.84
N SER A 126 -12.38 -15.78 -17.37
CA SER A 126 -12.22 -14.57 -18.17
C SER A 126 -10.78 -14.37 -18.65
N VAL A 127 -9.79 -14.58 -17.77
CA VAL A 127 -8.36 -14.43 -18.10
C VAL A 127 -7.91 -15.54 -19.05
N LEU A 128 -8.18 -16.81 -18.75
CA LEU A 128 -7.76 -17.94 -19.57
C LEU A 128 -8.33 -17.85 -20.99
N LYS A 129 -9.60 -17.47 -21.12
CA LYS A 129 -10.25 -17.25 -22.42
C LYS A 129 -9.53 -16.17 -23.24
N ARG A 130 -9.12 -15.06 -22.62
CA ARG A 130 -8.37 -13.97 -23.30
C ARG A 130 -6.94 -14.36 -23.65
N CYS A 131 -6.34 -15.24 -22.86
CA CYS A 131 -5.05 -15.88 -23.16
C CYS A 131 -5.16 -17.01 -24.20
N LYS A 132 -6.36 -17.29 -24.74
CA LYS A 132 -6.64 -18.38 -25.69
C LYS A 132 -6.29 -19.77 -25.14
N VAL A 133 -6.31 -19.91 -23.82
CA VAL A 133 -6.20 -21.19 -23.13
C VAL A 133 -7.55 -21.89 -23.24
N ARG A 134 -7.56 -23.22 -23.42
CA ARG A 134 -8.80 -23.98 -23.55
C ARG A 134 -9.54 -23.95 -22.22
N GLU A 135 -10.86 -23.76 -22.25
CA GLU A 135 -11.68 -23.78 -21.01
C GLU A 135 -11.59 -25.12 -20.27
N SER A 136 -11.25 -26.20 -20.98
CA SER A 136 -11.03 -27.55 -20.43
C SER A 136 -9.59 -27.81 -19.95
N THR A 137 -8.71 -26.80 -19.94
CA THR A 137 -7.33 -26.97 -19.47
C THR A 137 -7.37 -27.31 -17.99
N ASP A 138 -6.74 -28.42 -17.63
CA ASP A 138 -6.76 -28.89 -16.26
C ASP A 138 -5.99 -27.91 -15.35
N ASN A 139 -6.50 -27.68 -14.14
CA ASN A 139 -5.80 -26.90 -13.12
C ASN A 139 -4.44 -27.54 -12.81
N PHE A 140 -4.34 -28.86 -12.94
CA PHE A 140 -3.09 -29.57 -12.81
C PHE A 140 -2.07 -29.12 -13.86
N GLU A 141 -2.45 -28.91 -15.13
CA GLU A 141 -1.53 -28.43 -16.18
C GLU A 141 -0.98 -27.03 -15.88
N ILE A 142 -1.81 -26.12 -15.36
CA ILE A 142 -1.36 -24.78 -14.95
C ILE A 142 -0.47 -24.87 -13.71
N THR A 143 -0.85 -25.70 -12.74
CA THR A 143 -0.08 -25.90 -11.49
C THR A 143 1.29 -26.51 -11.79
N ASP A 144 1.35 -27.47 -12.71
CA ASP A 144 2.59 -28.10 -13.14
C ASP A 144 3.49 -27.08 -13.84
N ALA A 145 2.94 -26.28 -14.76
CA ALA A 145 3.70 -25.20 -15.41
C ALA A 145 4.23 -24.16 -14.40
N LEU A 146 3.42 -23.77 -13.41
CA LEU A 146 3.86 -22.84 -12.35
C LEU A 146 4.90 -23.49 -11.41
N THR A 147 4.81 -24.79 -11.18
CA THR A 147 5.78 -25.57 -10.38
C THR A 147 7.11 -25.73 -11.11
N GLU A 148 7.09 -25.94 -12.43
CA GLU A 148 8.30 -25.98 -13.26
C GLU A 148 9.07 -24.64 -13.24
N MET A 149 8.37 -23.53 -13.00
CA MET A 149 8.97 -22.20 -12.86
C MET A 149 9.43 -21.87 -11.42
N GLU A 150 9.24 -22.78 -10.46
CA GLU A 150 9.54 -22.54 -9.05
C GLU A 150 11.04 -22.30 -8.84
N GLY A 151 11.38 -21.26 -8.08
CA GLY A 151 12.76 -20.85 -7.81
C GLY A 151 13.40 -19.99 -8.91
N THR A 152 12.69 -19.72 -10.01
CA THR A 152 13.10 -18.76 -11.05
C THR A 152 12.13 -17.59 -11.15
N TYR A 153 10.90 -17.84 -11.62
CA TYR A 153 9.87 -16.81 -11.79
C TYR A 153 8.81 -16.88 -10.71
N THR A 154 8.53 -18.08 -10.20
CA THR A 154 7.50 -18.31 -9.19
C THR A 154 8.13 -18.82 -7.90
N ARG A 155 7.45 -18.55 -6.79
CA ARG A 155 7.67 -19.19 -5.49
C ARG A 155 6.36 -19.82 -5.08
N LYS A 156 6.39 -21.04 -4.56
CA LYS A 156 5.20 -21.65 -3.98
C LYS A 156 5.15 -21.34 -2.49
N TRP A 157 4.05 -20.73 -2.06
CA TRP A 157 3.75 -20.53 -0.64
C TRP A 157 2.44 -21.24 -0.31
N ARG A 158 2.54 -22.36 0.43
CA ARG A 158 1.41 -23.26 0.72
C ARG A 158 0.69 -23.71 -0.56
N HIS A 159 -0.52 -23.22 -0.81
CA HIS A 159 -1.37 -23.54 -1.96
C HIS A 159 -1.39 -22.43 -3.02
N GLN A 160 -0.55 -21.40 -2.88
CA GLN A 160 -0.50 -20.25 -3.78
C GLN A 160 0.87 -20.15 -4.47
N PHE A 161 0.86 -19.57 -5.67
CA PHE A 161 2.06 -19.17 -6.38
C PHE A 161 2.19 -17.65 -6.34
N GLU A 162 3.38 -17.17 -6.02
CA GLU A 162 3.75 -15.77 -6.06
C GLU A 162 4.86 -15.58 -7.10
N PHE A 163 4.95 -14.40 -7.70
CA PHE A 163 6.13 -14.06 -8.50
C PHE A 163 7.31 -13.75 -7.57
N VAL A 164 8.51 -14.23 -7.91
CA VAL A 164 9.72 -14.01 -7.11
C VAL A 164 10.15 -12.54 -7.09
N HIS A 165 9.79 -11.80 -8.13
CA HIS A 165 10.12 -10.39 -8.31
C HIS A 165 8.89 -9.57 -8.63
N ASP A 166 8.72 -8.44 -7.94
CA ASP A 166 7.62 -7.47 -8.17
C ASP A 166 7.60 -7.03 -9.64
N SER A 167 8.76 -6.89 -10.27
CA SER A 167 8.88 -6.53 -11.68
C SER A 167 8.20 -7.55 -12.60
N MET A 168 8.20 -8.85 -12.28
CA MET A 168 7.51 -9.86 -13.11
C MET A 168 6.00 -9.71 -13.02
N TYR A 169 5.48 -9.39 -11.83
CA TYR A 169 4.08 -9.06 -11.64
C TYR A 169 3.69 -7.82 -12.46
N GLU A 170 4.48 -6.74 -12.34
CA GLU A 170 4.22 -5.48 -13.05
C GLU A 170 4.31 -5.63 -14.57
N ILE A 171 5.34 -6.31 -15.09
CA ILE A 171 5.53 -6.57 -16.53
C ILE A 171 4.37 -7.39 -17.08
N THR A 172 3.98 -8.45 -16.37
CA THR A 172 2.87 -9.32 -16.80
C THR A 172 1.55 -8.56 -16.79
N ALA A 173 1.28 -7.81 -15.72
CA ALA A 173 0.09 -6.98 -15.59
C ALA A 173 0.04 -5.89 -16.68
N TYR A 174 1.18 -5.26 -16.98
CA TYR A 174 1.30 -4.27 -18.05
C TYR A 174 0.97 -4.87 -19.42
N HIS A 175 1.66 -5.94 -19.83
CA HIS A 175 1.45 -6.55 -21.14
C HIS A 175 0.03 -7.10 -21.34
N PHE A 176 -0.55 -7.70 -20.30
CA PHE A 176 -1.93 -8.14 -20.31
C PHE A 176 -2.89 -6.94 -20.36
N GLY A 177 -2.64 -5.93 -19.53
CA GLY A 177 -3.44 -4.72 -19.41
C GLY A 177 -3.50 -3.88 -20.67
N CYS A 178 -2.40 -3.79 -21.43
CA CYS A 178 -2.38 -3.10 -22.72
C CYS A 178 -3.40 -3.68 -23.71
N GLN A 179 -3.70 -4.97 -23.61
CA GLN A 179 -4.67 -5.65 -24.46
C GLN A 179 -6.07 -5.64 -23.85
N TYR A 180 -6.17 -5.72 -22.52
CA TYR A 180 -7.43 -5.94 -21.79
C TYR A 180 -7.56 -5.01 -20.57
N PRO A 181 -7.59 -3.68 -20.78
CA PRO A 181 -7.61 -2.69 -19.70
C PRO A 181 -8.86 -2.79 -18.81
N GLU A 182 -9.98 -3.28 -19.34
CA GLU A 182 -11.22 -3.45 -18.58
C GLU A 182 -11.07 -4.49 -17.47
N LEU A 183 -10.32 -5.57 -17.73
CA LEU A 183 -10.05 -6.61 -16.73
C LEU A 183 -9.08 -6.11 -15.65
N ILE A 184 -8.11 -5.28 -16.03
CA ILE A 184 -7.23 -4.59 -15.06
C ILE A 184 -8.07 -3.72 -14.14
N LEU A 185 -8.91 -2.86 -14.72
CA LEU A 185 -9.81 -1.99 -13.96
C LEU A 185 -10.78 -2.78 -13.09
N GLN A 186 -11.21 -3.96 -13.52
CA GLN A 186 -12.19 -4.76 -12.78
C GLN A 186 -11.59 -5.52 -11.60
N TYR A 187 -10.38 -6.06 -11.75
CA TYR A 187 -9.87 -7.10 -10.83
C TYR A 187 -8.55 -6.77 -10.14
N MET A 188 -7.74 -5.84 -10.64
CA MET A 188 -6.46 -5.50 -9.99
C MET A 188 -6.68 -4.76 -8.67
N SER A 189 -5.70 -4.84 -7.76
CA SER A 189 -5.76 -4.18 -6.46
C SER A 189 -5.87 -2.65 -6.59
N SER A 190 -6.52 -1.98 -5.63
CA SER A 190 -6.64 -0.52 -5.62
C SER A 190 -5.28 0.17 -5.60
N ASP A 191 -4.30 -0.44 -4.93
CA ASP A 191 -2.91 0.00 -4.94
C ASP A 191 -2.31 -0.01 -6.36
N TYR A 192 -2.44 -1.11 -7.10
CA TYR A 192 -1.98 -1.18 -8.50
C TYR A 192 -2.70 -0.14 -9.37
N ILE A 193 -4.01 0.00 -9.21
CA ILE A 193 -4.82 1.00 -9.93
C ILE A 193 -4.30 2.43 -9.67
N ALA A 194 -3.93 2.75 -8.42
CA ALA A 194 -3.44 4.07 -8.04
C ALA A 194 -2.05 4.39 -8.62
N HIS A 195 -1.18 3.39 -8.76
CA HIS A 195 0.22 3.59 -9.14
C HIS A 195 0.51 3.36 -10.63
N ASN A 196 -0.21 2.43 -11.26
CA ASN A 196 0.12 1.91 -12.58
C ASN A 196 -0.87 2.34 -13.66
N ILE A 197 -1.93 3.09 -13.34
CA ILE A 197 -2.84 3.66 -14.34
C ILE A 197 -2.45 5.10 -14.63
N THR A 198 -2.39 5.44 -15.92
CA THR A 198 -2.19 6.80 -16.40
C THR A 198 -3.15 7.08 -17.54
N ILE A 199 -3.43 8.35 -17.75
CA ILE A 199 -4.27 8.86 -18.83
C ILE A 199 -3.47 9.88 -19.63
N ILE A 200 -3.70 9.95 -20.92
CA ILE A 200 -3.02 10.91 -21.78
C ILE A 200 -3.69 12.27 -21.56
N SER A 201 -2.99 13.24 -20.99
CA SER A 201 -3.42 14.64 -21.13
C SER A 201 -3.06 15.11 -22.55
N GLU A 202 -3.90 15.93 -23.17
CA GLU A 202 -3.72 16.46 -24.54
C GLU A 202 -2.33 17.08 -24.79
N ASN A 203 -1.61 17.48 -23.74
CA ASN A 203 -0.26 18.04 -23.81
C ASN A 203 0.88 17.00 -23.89
N LYS A 204 0.63 15.71 -23.57
CA LYS A 204 1.63 14.62 -23.63
C LYS A 204 1.63 13.87 -24.97
N THR A 205 0.59 14.02 -25.80
CA THR A 205 0.43 13.31 -27.09
C THR A 205 1.61 13.52 -28.04
N ARG A 206 2.14 14.76 -28.12
CA ARG A 206 3.29 15.10 -28.98
C ARG A 206 4.62 14.46 -28.56
N LYS A 207 4.72 13.96 -27.32
CA LYS A 207 5.96 13.35 -26.79
C LYS A 207 5.94 11.83 -26.93
N LEU A 208 4.78 11.18 -26.79
CA LEU A 208 4.61 9.73 -26.91
C LEU A 208 4.60 9.24 -28.37
N GLU A 209 3.98 9.98 -29.30
CA GLU A 209 4.05 9.64 -30.74
C GLU A 209 5.49 9.67 -31.27
N LYS A 210 6.37 10.53 -30.71
CA LYS A 210 7.81 10.57 -31.03
C LYS A 210 8.64 9.48 -30.37
N ILE A 211 8.09 8.73 -29.42
CA ILE A 211 8.77 7.65 -28.70
C ILE A 211 8.48 6.32 -29.39
N GLU A 212 7.25 6.09 -29.84
CA GLU A 212 6.87 4.88 -30.59
C GLU A 212 7.63 4.73 -31.93
N GLU A 213 7.98 5.84 -32.60
CA GLU A 213 8.80 5.80 -33.84
C GLU A 213 10.31 5.57 -33.59
N ARG A 214 10.82 5.71 -32.36
CA ARG A 214 12.27 5.72 -32.07
C ARG A 214 12.79 4.49 -31.33
N HIS A 215 11.98 3.47 -31.09
CA HIS A 215 12.40 2.28 -30.34
C HIS A 215 12.89 1.11 -31.22
N TYR A 216 13.83 1.41 -32.12
CA TYR A 216 14.81 0.45 -32.64
C TYR A 216 16.18 1.14 -32.75
N GLY A 217 16.68 1.69 -31.64
CA GLY A 217 17.97 2.38 -31.65
C GLY A 217 18.43 2.88 -30.28
N GLN A 218 19.27 2.08 -29.64
CA GLN A 218 20.39 2.42 -28.74
C GLN A 218 20.29 3.71 -27.89
N SER A 219 20.16 3.57 -26.56
CA SER A 219 21.25 3.74 -25.56
C SER A 219 20.72 4.07 -24.15
N GLU A 220 21.35 3.43 -23.15
CA GLU A 220 21.49 3.81 -21.73
C GLU A 220 20.22 3.94 -20.85
N GLU A 221 20.07 2.99 -19.91
CA GLU A 221 19.02 2.89 -18.88
C GLU A 221 17.57 3.00 -19.41
N ASN A 222 17.14 2.01 -20.19
CA ASN A 222 15.73 1.81 -20.54
C ASN A 222 14.93 1.39 -19.30
N VAL A 223 14.57 2.34 -18.44
CA VAL A 223 13.49 2.13 -17.48
C VAL A 223 12.20 2.06 -18.31
N ILE A 224 11.71 0.85 -18.54
CA ILE A 224 10.44 0.62 -19.21
C ILE A 224 9.36 1.24 -18.32
N ASP A 225 8.66 2.26 -18.81
CA ASP A 225 7.53 2.85 -18.10
C ASP A 225 6.34 1.89 -18.17
N LEU A 226 6.16 1.06 -17.13
CA LEU A 226 5.13 0.03 -17.03
C LEU A 226 3.74 0.58 -16.63
N ARG A 227 3.47 1.84 -16.96
CA ARG A 227 2.16 2.47 -16.71
C ARG A 227 1.18 2.15 -17.82
N LEU A 228 0.01 1.63 -17.44
CA LEU A 228 -1.09 1.38 -18.34
C LEU A 228 -1.77 2.69 -18.73
N ILE A 229 -1.72 3.01 -20.02
CA ILE A 229 -2.35 4.21 -20.58
C ILE A 229 -3.79 3.91 -20.99
N LEU A 230 -4.76 4.53 -20.32
CA LEU A 230 -6.17 4.43 -20.68
C LEU A 230 -6.56 5.45 -21.74
N LYS A 231 -7.42 5.00 -22.66
CA LYS A 231 -8.13 5.85 -23.63
C LYS A 231 -9.43 6.39 -23.03
N ASP A 232 -9.95 7.47 -23.60
CA ASP A 232 -11.18 8.15 -23.17
C ASP A 232 -12.39 7.23 -22.98
N SER A 233 -12.49 6.17 -23.79
CA SER A 233 -13.53 5.14 -23.68
C SER A 233 -13.56 4.42 -22.33
N HIS A 234 -12.45 4.40 -21.59
CA HIS A 234 -12.31 3.71 -20.30
C HIS A 234 -12.52 4.62 -19.10
N TYR A 235 -12.58 5.94 -19.27
CA TYR A 235 -12.73 6.87 -18.14
C TYR A 235 -13.99 6.62 -17.30
N PRO A 236 -15.16 6.30 -17.90
CA PRO A 236 -16.33 5.94 -17.10
C PRO A 236 -16.14 4.65 -16.29
N LEU A 237 -15.43 3.67 -16.85
CA LEU A 237 -15.11 2.41 -16.15
C LEU A 237 -14.15 2.66 -14.98
N LEU A 238 -13.12 3.49 -15.19
CA LEU A 238 -12.21 3.91 -14.13
C LEU A 238 -12.96 4.66 -13.02
N ALA A 239 -13.83 5.61 -13.37
CA ALA A 239 -14.62 6.36 -12.38
C ALA A 239 -15.52 5.43 -11.54
N LYS A 240 -16.20 4.47 -12.18
CA LYS A 240 -17.00 3.45 -11.48
C LYS A 240 -16.12 2.59 -10.57
N ARG A 241 -14.94 2.21 -11.04
CA ARG A 241 -13.97 1.44 -10.25
C ARG A 241 -13.50 2.21 -9.03
N LEU A 242 -13.08 3.47 -9.20
CA LEU A 242 -12.62 4.30 -8.08
C LEU A 242 -13.73 4.50 -7.03
N PHE A 243 -14.99 4.68 -7.45
CA PHE A 243 -16.08 4.78 -6.49
C PHE A 243 -16.30 3.48 -5.71
N LYS A 244 -16.20 2.32 -6.37
CA LYS A 244 -16.21 1.02 -5.71
C LYS A 244 -15.07 0.86 -4.70
N ASP A 245 -13.89 1.41 -5.00
CA ASP A 245 -12.76 1.40 -4.07
C ASP A 245 -13.06 2.22 -2.81
N ILE A 246 -13.76 3.36 -2.93
CA ILE A 246 -14.27 4.10 -1.77
C ILE A 246 -15.26 3.24 -0.96
N GLU A 247 -16.21 2.57 -1.62
CA GLU A 247 -17.16 1.66 -0.95
C GLU A 247 -16.44 0.55 -0.15
N ASN A 248 -15.20 0.19 -0.53
CA ASN A 248 -14.36 -0.79 0.15
C ASN A 248 -13.36 -0.19 1.16
N GLY A 249 -13.40 1.12 1.43
CA GLY A 249 -12.50 1.78 2.39
C GLY A 249 -11.15 2.21 1.82
N GLU A 250 -10.93 2.13 0.50
CA GLU A 250 -9.64 2.40 -0.15
C GLU A 250 -9.43 3.88 -0.48
N LEU A 251 -9.86 4.78 0.41
CA LEU A 251 -9.85 6.24 0.20
C LEU A 251 -8.47 6.78 -0.20
N TYR A 252 -7.42 6.31 0.47
CA TYR A 252 -6.04 6.72 0.18
C TYR A 252 -5.64 6.42 -1.26
N ASN A 253 -5.93 5.21 -1.74
CA ASN A 253 -5.59 4.78 -3.10
C ASN A 253 -6.40 5.54 -4.15
N VAL A 254 -7.68 5.82 -3.87
CA VAL A 254 -8.55 6.59 -4.76
C VAL A 254 -8.03 8.02 -4.94
N PHE A 255 -7.75 8.73 -3.85
CA PHE A 255 -7.33 10.14 -3.91
C PHE A 255 -5.88 10.33 -4.33
N ARG A 256 -5.04 9.29 -4.23
CA ARG A 256 -3.69 9.29 -4.78
C ARG A 256 -3.65 9.07 -6.29
N ASN A 257 -4.71 8.50 -6.87
CA ASN A 257 -4.76 8.23 -8.29
C ASN A 257 -4.76 9.53 -9.11
N GLU A 258 -3.65 9.82 -9.79
CA GLU A 258 -3.47 11.04 -10.58
C GLU A 258 -4.53 11.19 -11.68
N ALA A 259 -5.06 10.07 -12.21
CA ALA A 259 -6.06 10.08 -13.27
C ALA A 259 -7.39 10.68 -12.80
N LEU A 260 -7.67 10.68 -11.50
CA LEU A 260 -8.87 11.30 -10.94
C LEU A 260 -8.91 12.82 -11.22
N ASN A 261 -7.77 13.49 -11.37
CA ASN A 261 -7.71 14.93 -11.64
C ASN A 261 -8.13 15.31 -13.07
N HIS A 262 -8.36 14.34 -13.96
CA HIS A 262 -8.75 14.63 -15.32
C HIS A 262 -10.23 15.02 -15.42
N PRO A 263 -10.59 16.09 -16.16
CA PRO A 263 -11.94 16.63 -16.18
C PRO A 263 -13.04 15.60 -16.46
N THR A 264 -12.82 14.72 -17.44
CA THR A 264 -13.80 13.68 -17.78
C THR A 264 -13.89 12.57 -16.72
N VAL A 265 -12.78 12.23 -16.08
CA VAL A 265 -12.74 11.19 -15.04
C VAL A 265 -13.44 11.72 -13.79
N ILE A 266 -13.07 12.92 -13.32
CA ILE A 266 -13.69 13.53 -12.14
C ILE A 266 -15.18 13.78 -12.35
N GLN A 267 -15.60 14.22 -13.54
CA GLN A 267 -17.01 14.42 -13.85
C GLN A 267 -17.78 13.08 -13.83
N SER A 268 -17.21 12.03 -14.42
CA SER A 268 -17.83 10.70 -14.38
C SER A 268 -17.88 10.13 -12.96
N PHE A 269 -16.88 10.44 -12.13
CA PHE A 269 -16.79 10.02 -10.74
C PHE A 269 -17.81 10.76 -9.85
N ILE A 270 -17.95 12.07 -10.00
CA ILE A 270 -19.04 12.86 -9.40
C ILE A 270 -20.40 12.31 -9.85
N GLY A 271 -20.51 11.90 -11.12
CA GLY A 271 -21.68 11.19 -11.63
C GLY A 271 -22.01 9.88 -10.89
N GLN A 272 -21.02 9.16 -10.35
CA GLN A 272 -21.27 7.99 -9.49
C GLN A 272 -21.75 8.42 -8.09
N MET A 273 -21.11 9.44 -7.50
CA MET A 273 -21.47 9.93 -6.16
C MET A 273 -22.90 10.47 -6.10
N THR A 274 -23.30 11.25 -7.11
CA THR A 274 -24.64 11.86 -7.20
C THR A 274 -25.78 10.85 -7.36
N GLN A 275 -25.47 9.59 -7.70
CA GLN A 275 -26.45 8.50 -7.75
C GLN A 275 -26.73 7.88 -6.37
N ARG A 276 -26.00 8.28 -5.33
CA ARG A 276 -26.16 7.77 -3.96
C ARG A 276 -26.84 8.81 -3.09
N SER A 277 -27.52 8.34 -2.06
CA SER A 277 -28.07 9.19 -1.02
C SER A 277 -26.96 9.77 -0.15
N TYR A 278 -27.25 10.90 0.51
CA TYR A 278 -26.34 11.49 1.49
C TYR A 278 -25.94 10.50 2.59
N SER A 279 -26.87 9.66 3.06
CA SER A 279 -26.58 8.67 4.11
C SER A 279 -25.57 7.62 3.66
N GLU A 280 -25.64 7.17 2.41
CA GLU A 280 -24.68 6.19 1.85
C GLU A 280 -23.31 6.83 1.66
N LEU A 281 -23.25 8.06 1.14
CA LEU A 281 -21.99 8.79 1.01
C LEU A 281 -21.37 9.06 2.39
N TYR A 282 -22.19 9.47 3.35
CA TYR A 282 -21.75 9.70 4.72
C TYR A 282 -21.14 8.44 5.33
N SER A 283 -21.80 7.29 5.17
CA SER A 283 -21.26 6.04 5.70
C SER A 283 -19.96 5.62 5.02
N VAL A 284 -19.88 5.76 3.71
CA VAL A 284 -18.71 5.32 2.94
C VAL A 284 -17.48 6.21 3.22
N PHE A 285 -17.65 7.53 3.39
CA PHE A 285 -16.52 8.45 3.62
C PHE A 285 -16.17 8.68 5.10
N PHE A 286 -17.13 8.56 6.03
CA PHE A 286 -16.98 9.07 7.39
C PHE A 286 -17.22 8.05 8.52
N THR A 287 -17.61 6.80 8.23
CA THR A 287 -17.81 5.79 9.30
C THR A 287 -16.51 5.46 10.03
N GLU A 288 -15.38 5.34 9.33
CA GLU A 288 -14.07 5.13 9.99
C GLU A 288 -13.59 6.34 10.80
N MET A 289 -13.96 7.55 10.38
CA MET A 289 -13.62 8.77 11.13
C MET A 289 -14.39 8.82 12.45
N THR A 290 -15.68 8.49 12.45
CA THR A 290 -16.50 8.54 13.67
C THR A 290 -16.05 7.57 14.76
N ASP A 291 -15.54 6.39 14.41
CA ASP A 291 -15.01 5.45 15.41
C ASP A 291 -13.65 5.90 15.97
N LYS A 292 -12.75 6.47 15.13
CA LYS A 292 -11.50 7.09 15.61
C LYS A 292 -11.74 8.31 16.48
N PHE A 293 -12.76 9.13 16.16
CA PHE A 293 -13.15 10.29 16.97
C PHE A 293 -13.85 9.90 18.28
N LYS A 294 -14.65 8.82 18.30
CA LYS A 294 -15.24 8.26 19.52
C LYS A 294 -14.16 7.72 20.47
N ILE A 295 -13.21 6.93 19.95
CA ILE A 295 -12.08 6.41 20.74
C ILE A 295 -11.25 7.57 21.33
N SER A 296 -10.94 8.60 20.54
CA SER A 296 -10.19 9.76 21.02
C SER A 296 -10.93 10.59 22.07
N ARG A 297 -12.26 10.60 22.03
CA ARG A 297 -13.11 11.33 22.98
C ARG A 297 -13.22 10.59 24.31
N ASP A 298 -13.37 9.27 24.27
CA ASP A 298 -13.37 8.40 25.46
C ASP A 298 -12.00 8.37 26.17
N GLU A 299 -10.90 8.51 25.42
CA GLU A 299 -9.55 8.63 25.97
C GLU A 299 -9.30 10.02 26.60
N LYS A 300 -9.82 11.10 25.99
CA LYS A 300 -9.73 12.46 26.53
C LYS A 300 -10.58 12.68 27.79
N GLU A 301 -11.77 12.09 27.84
CA GLU A 301 -12.60 12.10 29.06
C GLU A 301 -11.96 11.33 30.22
N LYS A 302 -11.10 10.35 29.93
CA LYS A 302 -10.31 9.63 30.94
C LYS A 302 -9.04 10.38 31.39
N SER A 303 -8.49 11.26 30.57
CA SER A 303 -7.22 11.95 30.89
C SER A 303 -7.37 13.33 31.54
N GLY A 304 -8.58 13.90 31.58
CA GLY A 304 -8.87 15.11 32.37
C GLY A 304 -8.05 16.36 32.01
N VAL A 305 -7.70 16.55 30.74
CA VAL A 305 -6.98 17.75 30.27
C VAL A 305 -7.91 18.59 29.40
N ASP A 306 -8.39 19.69 29.98
CA ASP A 306 -9.02 20.80 29.26
C ASP A 306 -7.94 21.80 28.83
N GLU A 307 -7.76 22.04 27.51
CA GLU A 307 -7.39 23.35 26.93
C GLU A 307 -7.41 23.34 25.38
N VAL A 308 -8.52 23.85 24.81
CA VAL A 308 -8.67 25.04 23.94
C VAL A 308 -7.50 25.47 23.01
N TYR A 309 -7.58 25.15 21.70
CA TYR A 309 -7.95 26.04 20.55
C TYR A 309 -7.44 25.51 19.18
N GLY A 310 -8.35 25.50 18.20
CA GLY A 310 -8.18 26.12 16.87
C GLY A 310 -7.19 25.50 15.88
N GLU A 311 -7.67 24.61 15.01
CA GLU A 311 -7.20 24.50 13.59
C GLU A 311 -7.92 23.43 12.74
N LYS A 312 -8.95 22.73 13.23
CA LYS A 312 -9.59 21.61 12.49
C LYS A 312 -11.08 21.75 12.13
N GLU A 313 -11.70 22.91 12.35
CA GLU A 313 -13.11 23.13 11.97
C GLU A 313 -13.29 23.60 10.52
N ILE A 314 -12.24 24.10 9.86
CA ILE A 314 -12.37 24.75 8.53
C ILE A 314 -12.77 23.74 7.44
N LEU A 315 -12.16 22.54 7.42
CA LEU A 315 -12.43 21.56 6.36
C LEU A 315 -13.83 20.91 6.47
N HIS A 316 -14.39 20.85 7.67
CA HIS A 316 -15.70 20.27 7.92
C HIS A 316 -16.83 21.23 7.50
N ASP A 317 -16.68 22.52 7.81
CA ASP A 317 -17.68 23.53 7.50
C ASP A 317 -17.67 23.90 5.99
N ASP A 318 -16.50 23.94 5.35
CA ASP A 318 -16.40 24.19 3.89
C ASP A 318 -17.05 23.07 3.06
N ILE A 319 -17.01 21.82 3.55
CA ILE A 319 -17.64 20.67 2.87
C ILE A 319 -19.14 20.59 3.18
N LEU A 320 -19.57 20.97 4.39
CA LEU A 320 -20.99 21.11 4.73
C LEU A 320 -21.66 22.22 3.92
N ASP A 321 -20.96 23.32 3.62
CA ASP A 321 -21.50 24.37 2.75
C ASP A 321 -21.60 23.93 1.29
N LEU A 322 -20.68 23.07 0.80
CA LEU A 322 -20.78 22.43 -0.52
C LEU A 322 -21.93 21.41 -0.61
N ALA A 323 -22.19 20.66 0.46
CA ALA A 323 -23.29 19.70 0.53
C ALA A 323 -24.67 20.37 0.71
N ASN A 324 -24.72 21.53 1.37
CA ASN A 324 -25.96 22.26 1.67
C ASN A 324 -26.42 23.21 0.55
N ASP A 325 -25.65 23.41 -0.51
CA ASP A 325 -26.00 24.39 -1.56
C ASP A 325 -27.20 23.92 -2.42
N GLU A 326 -27.46 22.60 -2.53
CA GLU A 326 -28.68 22.09 -3.17
C GLU A 326 -29.92 22.17 -2.27
N GLU A 327 -29.78 21.99 -0.95
CA GLU A 327 -30.90 22.15 -0.01
C GLU A 327 -31.27 23.63 0.18
N LYS A 328 -30.30 24.54 0.26
CA LYS A 328 -30.55 25.99 0.27
C LYS A 328 -31.21 26.46 -1.03
N LYS A 329 -30.83 25.94 -2.20
CA LYS A 329 -31.52 26.21 -3.48
C LYS A 329 -32.96 25.68 -3.52
N LYS A 330 -33.23 24.49 -2.98
CA LYS A 330 -34.60 23.95 -2.85
C LYS A 330 -35.46 24.76 -1.88
N ILE A 331 -34.91 25.19 -0.74
CA ILE A 331 -35.62 26.02 0.25
C ILE A 331 -35.88 27.43 -0.31
N TYR A 332 -34.92 28.02 -1.00
CA TYR A 332 -35.05 29.34 -1.65
C TYR A 332 -36.08 29.33 -2.79
N ASN A 333 -36.11 28.28 -3.61
CA ASN A 333 -37.10 28.16 -4.68
C ASN A 333 -38.51 27.85 -4.13
N LYS A 334 -38.61 27.12 -3.01
CA LYS A 334 -39.88 26.84 -2.34
C LYS A 334 -40.46 28.07 -1.65
N SER A 335 -39.62 28.91 -1.02
CA SER A 335 -40.04 30.16 -0.39
C SER A 335 -40.43 31.24 -1.42
N LYS A 336 -39.81 31.23 -2.61
CA LYS A 336 -40.20 32.10 -3.73
C LYS A 336 -41.55 31.71 -4.34
N ALA A 337 -41.82 30.41 -4.50
CA ALA A 337 -43.10 29.92 -5.03
C ALA A 337 -44.29 30.24 -4.09
N THR A 338 -44.10 30.14 -2.77
CA THR A 338 -45.15 30.49 -1.78
C THR A 338 -45.45 31.99 -1.69
N ASN A 339 -44.53 32.85 -2.12
CA ASN A 339 -44.73 34.31 -2.11
C ASN A 339 -45.35 34.84 -3.42
N GLU A 340 -45.31 34.08 -4.52
CA GLU A 340 -45.99 34.40 -5.78
C GLU A 340 -47.45 33.90 -5.83
N GLU A 341 -47.86 33.02 -4.91
CA GLU A 341 -49.27 32.58 -4.74
C GLU A 341 -50.05 33.39 -3.68
N ALA A 342 -49.39 34.33 -2.99
CA ALA A 342 -49.97 35.16 -1.92
C ALA A 342 -50.09 36.66 -2.28
N LEU A 343 -49.96 37.00 -3.57
CA LEU A 343 -50.19 38.31 -4.19
C LEU A 343 -51.17 38.13 -5.34
#